data_AF-H3SN57-F1
#
_entry.id   AF-H3SN57-F1
#
_cell.length_a   1.000
_cell.length_b   1.000
_cell.length_c   1.000
_cell.angle_alpha   90.00
_cell.angle_beta   90.00
_cell.angle_gamma   90.00
#
_symmetry.space_group_name_H-M   'P 1'
#
loop_
_entity.id
_entity.type
_entity.pdbx_description
1 polymer ?
#
loop_
_entity_poly.entity_id
_entity_poly.type
_entity_poly.pdbx_seq_one_letter_code
_entity_poly.pdbx_strand_id
1 'polypeptide(L)'
;MVSKKELPTDRSLRTPDRSRKTELNAIKEFMDQHYDESLSIGQLARMANISPKYFVDLFKKTYGLSAMDYLTAVRMNHAKRYLAESGERLRDIALKVGYKDEFYFSRKFKKEVGVSPSDFAKNARRHIAACSSALIGQLLALDVMPVAAPLDPKWTPHYYHALRTEIRSHLMLTAPYAYRPFEVNLNKLVQARPDAIIGTDHLTSLEKAKVNEIAPSLMVSAQDGWRDQLQKIGHFLNREDKAAQWIDRYEQRVQSARTQIGEVLGQDRILALRIYGHRIHIYGNRGLEEVLYHDLKLESACRRGASSGPPLTLEQVAELAPDRILVLICPEAASRAFWLALQHSPEWRKLTAVKNRYVYPIASDPWCEYSAVAITRMLDEALLLFTGNCPNGFLDNGYGESFAT
;
A
#
# COMPACT_ATOMS: atom_id res chain seq x y z
N MET A 1 55.10 -0.85 -53.50
CA MET A 1 53.85 -0.07 -53.45
C MET A 1 52.72 -1.00 -53.03
N VAL A 2 52.42 -1.04 -51.73
CA VAL A 2 51.26 -1.77 -51.18
C VAL A 2 50.40 -0.69 -50.54
N SER A 3 49.21 -0.47 -51.10
CA SER A 3 48.32 0.65 -50.74
C SER A 3 47.30 0.25 -49.66
N LYS A 4 46.88 1.27 -48.93
CA LYS A 4 46.21 1.31 -47.63
C LYS A 4 44.90 0.52 -47.48
N LYS A 5 44.72 -0.02 -46.26
CA LYS A 5 43.45 -0.32 -45.59
C LYS A 5 42.60 0.95 -45.44
N GLU A 6 41.31 0.86 -45.74
CA GLU A 6 40.26 1.64 -45.06
C GLU A 6 39.08 0.70 -44.74
N LEU A 7 38.67 0.68 -43.47
CA LEU A 7 37.45 0.02 -43.00
C LEU A 7 36.22 0.86 -43.38
N PRO A 8 35.06 0.26 -43.70
CA PRO A 8 33.83 1.00 -43.85
C PRO A 8 33.27 1.40 -42.48
N THR A 9 33.04 2.69 -42.33
CA THR A 9 32.33 3.33 -41.22
C THR A 9 30.86 2.87 -41.23
N ASP A 10 30.50 1.99 -40.29
CA ASP A 10 29.11 1.61 -40.07
C ASP A 10 28.35 2.78 -39.42
N ARG A 11 27.50 3.43 -40.22
CA ARG A 11 26.65 4.55 -39.79
C ARG A 11 25.27 4.46 -40.43
N SER A 12 24.60 3.33 -40.32
CA SER A 12 23.12 3.25 -40.32
C SER A 12 22.73 1.84 -39.86
N LEU A 13 21.98 1.67 -38.78
CA LEU A 13 20.52 1.55 -38.87
C LEU A 13 19.88 1.85 -37.48
N ARG A 14 19.38 3.07 -37.29
CA ARG A 14 18.33 3.36 -36.28
C ARG A 14 17.04 3.64 -37.04
N THR A 15 15.99 2.87 -36.80
CA THR A 15 14.68 3.10 -37.41
C THR A 15 14.13 4.47 -36.96
N PRO A 16 13.50 5.26 -37.87
CA PRO A 16 13.09 6.65 -37.58
C PRO A 16 12.15 6.77 -36.37
N ASP A 17 11.33 5.74 -36.14
CA ASP A 17 10.33 5.73 -35.07
C ASP A 17 10.94 5.58 -33.67
N ARG A 18 12.04 4.82 -33.55
CA ARG A 18 12.74 4.61 -32.27
C ARG A 18 13.51 5.85 -31.85
N SER A 19 14.14 6.56 -32.78
CA SER A 19 14.86 7.83 -32.52
C SER A 19 13.92 8.94 -32.02
N ARG A 20 12.76 9.10 -32.67
CA ARG A 20 11.78 10.15 -32.33
C ARG A 20 11.14 9.93 -30.97
N LYS A 21 10.87 8.67 -30.59
CA LYS A 21 10.38 8.34 -29.26
C LYS A 21 11.42 8.66 -28.18
N THR A 22 12.71 8.45 -28.46
CA THR A 22 13.81 8.86 -27.57
C THR A 22 13.91 10.39 -27.45
N GLU A 23 13.77 11.13 -28.55
CA GLU A 23 13.78 12.60 -28.54
C GLU A 23 12.60 13.18 -27.74
N LEU A 24 11.38 12.66 -27.90
CA LEU A 24 10.23 13.08 -27.09
C LEU A 24 10.38 12.76 -25.60
N ASN A 25 10.95 11.61 -25.27
CA ASN A 25 11.24 11.26 -23.87
C ASN A 25 12.23 12.25 -23.26
N ALA A 26 13.28 12.65 -23.99
CA ALA A 26 14.21 13.68 -23.53
C ALA A 26 13.53 15.04 -23.33
N ILE A 27 12.58 15.42 -24.19
CA ILE A 27 11.78 16.64 -23.98
C ILE A 27 10.90 16.51 -22.73
N LYS A 28 10.27 15.36 -22.52
CA LYS A 28 9.47 15.11 -21.32
C LYS A 28 10.35 15.22 -20.06
N GLU A 29 11.51 14.59 -20.04
CA GLU A 29 12.48 14.69 -18.93
C GLU A 29 12.93 16.13 -18.71
N PHE A 30 13.17 16.89 -19.78
CA PHE A 30 13.48 18.31 -19.69
C PHE A 30 12.35 19.11 -19.03
N MET A 31 11.10 18.85 -19.44
CA MET A 31 9.92 19.48 -18.85
C MET A 31 9.74 19.09 -17.37
N ASP A 32 10.11 17.87 -16.99
CA ASP A 32 10.09 17.39 -15.60
C ASP A 32 11.15 18.08 -14.73
N GLN A 33 12.25 18.55 -15.32
CA GLN A 33 13.35 19.23 -14.62
C GLN A 33 13.19 20.76 -14.58
N HIS A 34 12.57 21.35 -15.61
CA HIS A 34 12.45 22.81 -15.80
C HIS A 34 10.99 23.26 -15.78
N TYR A 35 10.15 22.58 -14.99
CA TYR A 35 8.71 22.84 -14.96
C TYR A 35 8.39 24.26 -14.45
N ASP A 36 9.25 24.84 -13.63
CA ASP A 36 9.15 26.16 -13.04
C ASP A 36 9.44 27.29 -14.04
N GLU A 37 10.03 26.97 -15.18
CA GLU A 37 10.34 27.94 -16.23
C GLU A 37 9.17 28.23 -17.17
N SER A 38 9.22 29.38 -17.85
CA SER A 38 8.23 29.73 -18.87
C SER A 38 8.50 28.99 -20.19
N LEU A 39 8.00 27.76 -20.29
CA LEU A 39 8.11 26.92 -21.48
C LEU A 39 7.00 27.19 -22.50
N SER A 40 7.35 27.22 -23.78
CA SER A 40 6.44 27.37 -24.92
C SER A 40 6.58 26.20 -25.91
N ILE A 41 5.50 25.91 -26.64
CA ILE A 41 5.52 24.91 -27.72
C ILE A 41 6.64 25.18 -28.74
N GLY A 42 6.91 26.45 -29.07
CA GLY A 42 7.98 26.82 -29.99
C GLY A 42 9.38 26.54 -29.46
N GLN A 43 9.60 26.57 -28.14
CA GLN A 43 10.87 26.14 -27.53
C GLN A 43 11.00 24.62 -27.56
N LEU A 44 9.97 23.91 -27.10
CA LEU A 44 9.97 22.44 -27.03
C LEU A 44 10.12 21.80 -28.41
N ALA A 45 9.43 22.34 -29.42
CA ALA A 45 9.54 21.87 -30.79
C ALA A 45 10.93 22.11 -31.40
N ARG A 46 11.55 23.25 -31.09
CA ARG A 46 12.94 23.54 -31.50
C ARG A 46 13.94 22.58 -30.84
N MET A 47 13.77 22.26 -29.56
CA MET A 47 14.61 21.28 -28.86
C MET A 47 14.47 19.87 -29.47
N ALA A 48 13.27 19.52 -29.94
CA ALA A 48 13.01 18.28 -30.65
C ALA A 48 13.34 18.33 -32.16
N ASN A 49 13.88 19.45 -32.66
CA ASN A 49 14.19 19.68 -34.07
C ASN A 49 13.01 19.40 -35.03
N ILE A 50 11.78 19.75 -34.63
CA ILE A 50 10.56 19.56 -35.43
C ILE A 50 9.69 20.81 -35.45
N SER A 51 8.72 20.86 -36.38
CA SER A 51 7.79 21.99 -36.45
C SER A 51 6.85 22.01 -35.23
N PRO A 52 6.43 23.19 -34.75
CA PRO A 52 5.50 23.32 -33.62
C PRO A 52 4.20 22.53 -33.79
N LYS A 53 3.62 22.56 -35.00
CA LYS A 53 2.40 21.81 -35.33
C LYS A 53 2.62 20.31 -35.18
N TYR A 54 3.71 19.80 -35.75
CA TYR A 54 4.02 18.38 -35.67
C TYR A 54 4.34 17.93 -34.24
N PHE A 55 5.02 18.77 -33.44
CA PHE A 55 5.28 18.50 -32.02
C PHE A 55 3.99 18.32 -31.22
N VAL A 56 3.00 19.21 -31.39
CA VAL A 56 1.72 19.12 -30.67
C VAL A 56 1.02 17.79 -30.97
N ASP A 57 0.90 17.45 -32.25
CA ASP A 57 0.24 16.21 -32.68
C ASP A 57 0.99 14.97 -32.17
N LEU A 58 2.32 14.99 -32.29
CA LEU A 58 3.18 13.88 -31.92
C LEU A 58 3.21 13.66 -30.39
N PHE A 59 3.33 14.72 -29.60
CA PHE A 59 3.33 14.64 -28.14
C PHE A 59 1.99 14.10 -27.62
N LYS A 60 0.87 14.62 -28.14
CA LYS A 60 -0.47 14.16 -27.76
C LYS A 60 -0.71 12.70 -28.18
N LYS A 61 -0.27 12.30 -29.37
CA LYS A 61 -0.35 10.90 -29.81
C LYS A 61 0.47 9.95 -28.92
N THR A 62 1.61 10.42 -28.42
CA THR A 62 2.55 9.60 -27.63
C THR A 62 2.13 9.47 -26.16
N TYR A 63 1.71 10.57 -25.53
CA TYR A 63 1.44 10.62 -24.09
C TYR A 63 -0.04 10.76 -23.74
N GLY A 64 -0.93 10.92 -24.74
CA GLY A 64 -2.38 11.01 -24.54
C GLY A 64 -2.89 12.41 -24.15
N LEU A 65 -2.01 13.37 -23.85
CA LEU A 65 -2.36 14.75 -23.48
C LEU A 65 -1.44 15.77 -24.15
N SER A 66 -1.85 17.04 -24.19
CA SER A 66 -1.02 18.09 -24.78
C SER A 66 0.21 18.38 -23.90
N ALA A 67 1.28 18.91 -24.49
CA ALA A 67 2.48 19.27 -23.73
C ALA A 67 2.21 20.33 -22.65
N MET A 68 1.30 21.29 -22.90
CA MET A 68 0.97 22.31 -21.88
C MET A 68 0.09 21.76 -20.77
N ASP A 69 -0.79 20.79 -21.07
CA ASP A 69 -1.54 20.08 -20.04
C ASP A 69 -0.60 19.20 -19.20
N TYR A 70 0.41 18.58 -19.84
CA TYR A 70 1.44 17.80 -19.15
C TYR A 70 2.22 18.67 -18.19
N LEU A 71 2.73 19.80 -18.66
CA LEU A 71 3.44 20.78 -17.84
C LEU A 71 2.57 21.27 -16.68
N THR A 72 1.28 21.54 -16.95
CA THR A 72 0.32 21.90 -15.89
C THR A 72 0.23 20.80 -14.84
N ALA A 73 0.08 19.54 -15.24
CA ALA A 73 0.00 18.41 -14.30
C ALA A 73 1.26 18.28 -13.45
N VAL A 74 2.45 18.40 -14.05
CA VAL A 74 3.74 18.40 -13.33
C VAL A 74 3.77 19.53 -12.29
N ARG A 75 3.46 20.77 -12.69
CA ARG A 75 3.42 21.91 -11.76
C ARG A 75 2.43 21.72 -10.62
N MET A 76 1.23 21.18 -10.91
CA MET A 76 0.22 20.90 -9.88
C MET A 76 0.70 19.83 -8.90
N ASN A 77 1.42 18.80 -9.37
CA ASN A 77 1.98 17.78 -8.50
C ASN A 77 3.06 18.34 -7.56
N HIS A 78 3.97 19.17 -8.08
CA HIS A 78 4.94 19.89 -7.24
C HIS A 78 4.25 20.82 -6.24
N ALA A 79 3.23 21.56 -6.68
CA ALA A 79 2.47 22.45 -5.82
C ALA A 79 1.78 21.70 -4.66
N LYS A 80 1.14 20.56 -4.94
CA LYS A 80 0.55 19.70 -3.90
C LYS A 80 1.58 19.30 -2.85
N ARG A 81 2.78 18.89 -3.28
CA ARG A 81 3.90 18.58 -2.36
C ARG A 81 4.27 19.77 -1.49
N TYR A 82 4.56 20.94 -2.09
CA TYR A 82 4.93 22.12 -1.30
C TYR A 82 3.84 22.56 -0.33
N LEU A 83 2.56 22.49 -0.73
CA LEU A 83 1.44 22.83 0.15
C LEU A 83 1.31 21.87 1.33
N ALA A 84 1.58 20.58 1.11
CA ALA A 84 1.52 19.53 2.13
C ALA A 84 2.71 19.57 3.10
N GLU A 85 3.91 19.76 2.57
CA GLU A 85 5.18 19.57 3.30
C GLU A 85 5.71 20.87 3.93
N SER A 86 5.44 22.03 3.33
CA SER A 86 6.02 23.30 3.77
C SER A 86 4.99 24.19 4.45
N GLY A 87 5.44 25.14 5.29
CA GLY A 87 4.62 26.25 5.80
C GLY A 87 4.67 27.52 4.93
N GLU A 88 5.16 27.41 3.70
CA GLU A 88 5.46 28.56 2.84
C GLU A 88 4.20 29.35 2.44
N ARG A 89 4.40 30.63 2.12
CA ARG A 89 3.31 31.48 1.64
C ARG A 89 2.89 31.02 0.24
N LEU A 90 1.60 31.11 -0.04
CA LEU A 90 1.03 30.68 -1.32
C LEU A 90 1.72 31.33 -2.54
N ARG A 91 2.09 32.61 -2.40
CA ARG A 91 2.87 33.36 -3.39
C ARG A 91 4.19 32.70 -3.74
N ASP A 92 4.93 32.24 -2.74
CA ASP A 92 6.27 31.66 -2.92
C ASP A 92 6.15 30.30 -3.61
N ILE A 93 5.15 29.52 -3.22
CA ILE A 93 4.81 28.24 -3.87
C ILE A 93 4.43 28.47 -5.33
N ALA A 94 3.59 29.47 -5.63
CA ALA A 94 3.20 29.80 -7.00
C ALA A 94 4.42 30.11 -7.87
N LEU A 95 5.36 30.93 -7.37
CA LEU A 95 6.60 31.25 -8.07
C LEU A 95 7.48 30.01 -8.29
N LYS A 96 7.66 29.18 -7.25
CA LYS A 96 8.45 27.93 -7.31
C LYS A 96 7.91 26.90 -8.30
N VAL A 97 6.61 26.94 -8.60
CA VAL A 97 5.99 26.03 -9.60
C VAL A 97 5.73 26.72 -10.94
N GLY A 98 6.34 27.88 -11.17
CA GLY A 98 6.36 28.56 -12.47
C GLY A 98 5.12 29.41 -12.79
N TYR A 99 4.39 29.84 -11.77
CA TYR A 99 3.31 30.83 -11.90
C TYR A 99 3.73 32.18 -11.33
N LYS A 100 3.62 33.23 -12.15
CA LYS A 100 3.96 34.61 -11.75
C LYS A 100 2.90 35.27 -10.86
N ASP A 101 1.67 34.78 -10.93
CA ASP A 101 0.50 35.35 -10.26
C ASP A 101 -0.15 34.30 -9.36
N GLU A 102 -0.22 34.60 -8.06
CA GLU A 102 -0.76 33.70 -7.04
C GLU A 102 -2.26 33.47 -7.17
N PHE A 103 -3.02 34.46 -7.66
CA PHE A 103 -4.46 34.36 -7.84
C PHE A 103 -4.81 33.50 -9.05
N TYR A 104 -4.05 33.65 -10.13
CA TYR A 104 -4.14 32.76 -11.29
C TYR A 104 -3.78 31.33 -10.92
N PHE A 105 -2.68 31.13 -10.19
CA PHE A 105 -2.30 29.82 -9.66
C PHE A 105 -3.42 29.23 -8.80
N SER A 106 -3.98 29.99 -7.86
CA SER A 106 -5.05 29.52 -6.97
C SER A 106 -6.30 29.06 -7.72
N ARG A 107 -6.77 29.85 -8.71
CA ARG A 107 -7.91 29.46 -9.56
C ARG A 107 -7.60 28.22 -10.39
N LYS A 108 -6.40 28.15 -10.98
CA LYS A 108 -5.97 27.01 -11.78
C LYS A 108 -5.86 25.75 -10.91
N PHE A 109 -5.22 25.84 -9.75
CA PHE A 109 -5.13 24.74 -8.79
C PHE A 109 -6.52 24.26 -8.37
N LYS A 110 -7.43 25.15 -7.98
CA LYS A 110 -8.80 24.75 -7.62
C LYS A 110 -9.54 24.07 -8.78
N LYS A 111 -9.31 24.51 -10.02
CA LYS A 111 -9.88 23.85 -11.20
C LYS A 111 -9.32 22.43 -11.41
N GLU A 112 -8.01 22.25 -11.26
CA GLU A 112 -7.35 20.96 -11.49
C GLU A 112 -7.48 19.97 -10.31
N VAL A 113 -7.63 20.50 -9.08
CA VAL A 113 -7.59 19.71 -7.82
C VAL A 113 -8.94 19.67 -7.11
N GLY A 114 -9.91 20.50 -7.49
CA GLY A 114 -11.24 20.57 -6.90
C GLY A 114 -11.35 21.46 -5.65
N VAL A 115 -10.25 21.67 -4.92
CA VAL A 115 -10.19 22.50 -3.70
C VAL A 115 -9.16 23.63 -3.81
N SER A 116 -9.32 24.70 -3.02
CA SER A 116 -8.34 25.80 -3.03
C SER A 116 -6.97 25.35 -2.49
N PRO A 117 -5.85 26.00 -2.88
CA PRO A 117 -4.54 25.68 -2.33
C PRO A 117 -4.47 25.76 -0.80
N SER A 118 -5.14 26.75 -0.20
CA SER A 118 -5.17 26.95 1.26
C SER A 118 -5.92 25.82 1.95
N ASP A 119 -7.07 25.41 1.41
CA ASP A 119 -7.82 24.27 1.94
C ASP A 119 -7.04 22.97 1.77
N PHE A 120 -6.36 22.81 0.62
CA PHE A 120 -5.48 21.67 0.37
C PHE A 120 -4.34 21.59 1.38
N ALA A 121 -3.62 22.70 1.61
CA ALA A 121 -2.54 22.78 2.59
C ALA A 121 -3.04 22.49 4.00
N LYS A 122 -4.18 23.09 4.39
CA LYS A 122 -4.79 22.84 5.70
C LYS A 122 -5.14 21.37 5.87
N ASN A 123 -5.77 20.73 4.87
CA ASN A 123 -6.13 19.31 4.91
C ASN A 123 -4.91 18.39 4.89
N ALA A 124 -3.86 18.74 4.15
CA ALA A 124 -2.60 18.00 4.10
C ALA A 124 -1.79 18.08 5.40
N ARG A 125 -1.93 19.17 6.15
CA ARG A 125 -1.25 19.35 7.44
C ARG A 125 -2.09 18.92 8.64
N ARG A 126 -3.28 18.33 8.42
CA ARG A 126 -4.11 17.86 9.53
C ARG A 126 -3.37 16.79 10.31
N HIS A 127 -3.26 16.99 11.61
CA HIS A 127 -2.78 15.97 12.54
C HIS A 127 -3.90 14.98 12.83
N ILE A 128 -3.83 13.79 12.24
CA ILE A 128 -4.87 12.76 12.43
C ILE A 128 -4.40 11.75 13.47
N ALA A 129 -5.25 11.39 14.42
CA ALA A 129 -4.97 10.28 15.34
C ALA A 129 -5.76 9.03 14.97
N ALA A 130 -5.14 7.86 15.10
CA ALA A 130 -5.78 6.56 14.99
C ALA A 130 -5.92 5.93 16.38
N CYS A 131 -7.10 5.40 16.72
CA CYS A 131 -7.34 4.75 18.01
C CYS A 131 -7.11 3.22 18.00
N SER A 132 -6.87 2.62 16.83
CA SER A 132 -6.57 1.19 16.68
C SER A 132 -5.43 0.97 15.69
N SER A 133 -4.75 -0.18 15.78
CA SER A 133 -3.64 -0.53 14.90
C SER A 133 -4.06 -0.67 13.43
N ALA A 134 -5.21 -1.30 13.17
CA ALA A 134 -5.76 -1.47 11.82
C ALA A 134 -6.01 -0.13 11.10
N LEU A 135 -6.33 0.93 11.85
CA LEU A 135 -6.55 2.26 11.29
C LEU A 135 -5.25 2.92 10.81
N ILE A 136 -4.08 2.47 11.27
CA ILE A 136 -2.79 2.93 10.72
C ILE A 136 -2.75 2.59 9.22
N GLY A 137 -3.01 1.33 8.87
CA GLY A 137 -3.01 0.90 7.47
C GLY A 137 -4.07 1.60 6.61
N GLN A 138 -5.22 1.98 7.20
CA GLN A 138 -6.22 2.77 6.48
C GLN A 138 -5.74 4.21 6.21
N LEU A 139 -5.13 4.86 7.20
CA LEU A 139 -4.61 6.23 7.04
C LEU A 139 -3.45 6.31 6.05
N LEU A 140 -2.53 5.34 6.10
CA LEU A 140 -1.40 5.29 5.17
C LEU A 140 -1.88 5.10 3.72
N ALA A 141 -2.94 4.31 3.49
CA ALA A 141 -3.55 4.17 2.16
C ALA A 141 -4.14 5.49 1.62
N LEU A 142 -4.42 6.46 2.50
CA LEU A 142 -4.90 7.81 2.16
C LEU A 142 -3.79 8.87 2.12
N ASP A 143 -2.52 8.44 2.16
CA ASP A 143 -1.34 9.31 2.31
C ASP A 143 -1.42 10.18 3.57
N VAL A 144 -1.94 9.64 4.67
CA VAL A 144 -2.04 10.32 5.97
C VAL A 144 -1.15 9.61 6.98
N MET A 145 -0.11 10.33 7.46
CA MET A 145 0.71 9.87 8.59
C MET A 145 0.01 10.24 9.90
N PRO A 146 -0.36 9.28 10.77
CA PRO A 146 -0.99 9.61 12.03
C PRO A 146 -0.01 10.31 12.98
N VAL A 147 -0.48 11.37 13.66
CA VAL A 147 0.29 12.02 14.74
C VAL A 147 0.33 11.15 15.99
N ALA A 148 -0.71 10.36 16.21
CA ALA A 148 -0.87 9.44 17.32
C ALA A 148 -1.51 8.14 16.85
N ALA A 149 -0.92 7.00 17.21
CA ALA A 149 -1.49 5.68 16.90
C ALA A 149 -0.97 4.59 17.85
N PRO A 150 -1.66 3.45 17.98
CA PRO A 150 -1.18 2.34 18.80
C PRO A 150 0.00 1.64 18.13
N LEU A 151 1.17 1.71 18.77
CA LEU A 151 2.40 1.10 18.29
C LEU A 151 2.96 0.17 19.37
N ASP A 152 3.26 -1.07 18.97
CA ASP A 152 3.82 -2.09 19.84
C ASP A 152 4.77 -3.00 19.04
N PRO A 153 5.98 -3.27 19.54
CA PRO A 153 6.99 -4.03 18.81
C PRO A 153 6.59 -5.49 18.57
N LYS A 154 5.67 -6.05 19.37
CA LYS A 154 5.21 -7.44 19.24
C LYS A 154 3.99 -7.54 18.33
N TRP A 155 3.03 -6.65 18.50
CA TRP A 155 1.71 -6.77 17.86
C TRP A 155 1.54 -5.93 16.59
N THR A 156 2.34 -4.87 16.41
CA THR A 156 2.36 -4.07 15.18
C THR A 156 3.77 -3.92 14.63
N PRO A 157 4.53 -5.02 14.46
CA PRO A 157 5.95 -4.97 14.13
C PRO A 157 6.24 -4.20 12.84
N HIS A 158 5.40 -4.36 11.81
CA HIS A 158 5.54 -3.65 10.54
C HIS A 158 5.54 -2.12 10.74
N TYR A 159 4.49 -1.58 11.37
CA TYR A 159 4.40 -0.15 11.63
C TYR A 159 5.39 0.32 12.68
N TYR A 160 5.69 -0.50 13.69
CA TYR A 160 6.66 -0.15 14.72
C TYR A 160 8.05 0.07 14.10
N HIS A 161 8.52 -0.84 13.25
CA HIS A 161 9.83 -0.68 12.63
C HIS A 161 9.88 0.46 11.61
N ALA A 162 8.80 0.66 10.87
CA ALA A 162 8.76 1.66 9.81
C ALA A 162 8.43 3.09 10.30
N LEU A 163 7.64 3.25 11.36
CA LEU A 163 6.96 4.52 11.69
C LEU A 163 7.18 5.02 13.12
N ARG A 164 7.98 4.32 13.95
CA ARG A 164 8.19 4.70 15.36
C ARG A 164 8.79 6.08 15.54
N THR A 165 9.52 6.59 14.55
CA THR A 165 10.17 7.92 14.59
C THR A 165 9.25 9.02 14.06
N GLU A 166 8.31 8.66 13.20
CA GLU A 166 7.40 9.53 12.47
C GLU A 166 6.14 9.80 13.29
N ILE A 167 5.59 8.76 13.93
CA ILE A 167 4.42 8.86 14.80
C ILE A 167 4.88 9.46 16.14
N ARG A 168 4.46 10.69 16.41
CA ARG A 168 4.93 11.47 17.57
C ARG A 168 4.41 10.96 18.90
N SER A 169 3.20 10.41 18.93
CA SER A 169 2.54 9.95 20.16
C SER A 169 2.13 8.47 20.05
N HIS A 170 2.84 7.60 20.75
CA HIS A 170 2.58 6.16 20.71
C HIS A 170 1.49 5.80 21.70
N LEU A 171 0.28 5.51 21.21
CA LEU A 171 -0.81 5.02 22.04
C LEU A 171 -0.53 3.58 22.48
N MET A 172 -1.11 3.19 23.61
CA MET A 172 -1.09 1.80 24.07
C MET A 172 -2.13 0.98 23.31
N LEU A 173 -1.79 -0.28 23.01
CA LEU A 173 -2.79 -1.24 22.57
C LEU A 173 -3.79 -1.53 23.69
N THR A 174 -5.05 -1.65 23.31
CA THR A 174 -6.19 -1.97 24.18
C THR A 174 -6.75 -3.35 23.82
N ALA A 175 -7.92 -3.70 24.36
CA ALA A 175 -8.60 -4.93 24.00
C ALA A 175 -8.72 -5.09 22.46
N PRO A 176 -8.53 -6.31 21.91
CA PRO A 176 -8.29 -7.57 22.61
C PRO A 176 -6.81 -7.86 22.96
N TYR A 177 -5.87 -7.01 22.56
CA TYR A 177 -4.43 -7.26 22.73
C TYR A 177 -3.95 -7.11 24.18
N ALA A 178 -4.57 -6.21 24.93
CA ALA A 178 -4.27 -5.97 26.33
C ALA A 178 -5.57 -5.77 27.14
N TYR A 179 -5.60 -6.29 28.36
CA TYR A 179 -6.66 -6.02 29.35
C TYR A 179 -6.51 -4.63 29.97
N ARG A 180 -6.47 -3.58 29.14
CA ARG A 180 -6.42 -2.18 29.56
C ARG A 180 -7.56 -1.39 28.95
N PRO A 181 -8.22 -0.50 29.71
CA PRO A 181 -9.25 0.38 29.17
C PRO A 181 -8.63 1.41 28.20
N PHE A 182 -9.39 1.91 27.24
CA PHE A 182 -8.87 2.89 26.28
C PHE A 182 -8.53 4.24 26.92
N GLU A 183 -9.08 4.52 28.11
CA GLU A 183 -8.86 5.77 28.84
C GLU A 183 -7.39 6.10 29.08
N VAL A 184 -6.52 5.10 29.16
CA VAL A 184 -5.05 5.29 29.30
C VAL A 184 -4.44 6.08 28.14
N ASN A 185 -5.11 6.12 26.98
CA ASN A 185 -4.67 6.82 25.79
C ASN A 185 -5.18 8.27 25.70
N LEU A 186 -6.16 8.67 26.52
CA LEU A 186 -6.78 10.00 26.41
C LEU A 186 -5.80 11.13 26.64
N ASN A 187 -4.95 11.02 27.67
CA ASN A 187 -3.91 12.02 27.95
C ASN A 187 -2.94 12.18 26.77
N LYS A 188 -2.57 11.06 26.11
CA LYS A 188 -1.69 11.08 24.94
C LYS A 188 -2.37 11.72 23.72
N LEU A 189 -3.67 11.52 23.55
CA LEU A 189 -4.46 12.17 22.50
C LEU A 189 -4.58 13.68 22.72
N VAL A 190 -4.88 14.12 23.95
CA VAL A 190 -4.94 15.54 24.31
C VAL A 190 -3.59 16.22 24.05
N GLN A 191 -2.48 15.59 24.45
CA GLN A 191 -1.13 16.12 24.22
C GLN A 191 -0.76 16.18 22.73
N ALA A 192 -1.23 15.22 21.92
CA ALA A 192 -0.96 15.17 20.49
C ALA A 192 -1.70 16.25 19.69
N ARG A 193 -2.76 16.87 20.26
CA ARG A 193 -3.59 17.91 19.62
C ARG A 193 -4.00 17.57 18.18
N PRO A 194 -4.70 16.43 17.96
CA PRO A 194 -5.15 16.07 16.63
C PRO A 194 -6.24 17.03 16.11
N ASP A 195 -6.25 17.28 14.81
CA ASP A 195 -7.34 17.97 14.11
C ASP A 195 -8.54 17.06 13.87
N ALA A 196 -8.33 15.74 13.84
CA ALA A 196 -9.39 14.74 13.82
C ALA A 196 -8.93 13.38 14.38
N ILE A 197 -9.86 12.58 14.88
CA ILE A 197 -9.59 11.27 15.47
C ILE A 197 -10.40 10.19 14.75
N ILE A 198 -9.74 9.11 14.31
CA ILE A 198 -10.40 7.94 13.73
C ILE A 198 -10.37 6.81 14.75
N GLY A 199 -11.55 6.28 15.07
CA GLY A 199 -11.71 5.13 15.94
C GLY A 199 -12.61 4.07 15.34
N THR A 200 -12.87 3.03 16.13
CA THR A 200 -13.77 1.93 15.74
C THR A 200 -14.94 1.85 16.71
N ASP A 201 -15.98 1.14 16.31
CA ASP A 201 -17.14 0.84 17.15
C ASP A 201 -16.80 0.02 18.42
N HIS A 202 -15.61 -0.56 18.53
CA HIS A 202 -15.08 -1.19 19.75
C HIS A 202 -14.95 -0.26 20.95
N LEU A 203 -14.84 1.06 20.73
CA LEU A 203 -14.87 2.03 21.81
C LEU A 203 -16.26 2.06 22.46
N THR A 204 -16.30 2.10 23.78
CA THR A 204 -17.56 2.28 24.54
C THR A 204 -18.17 3.66 24.25
N SER A 205 -19.46 3.83 24.52
CA SER A 205 -20.14 5.12 24.35
C SER A 205 -19.48 6.24 25.16
N LEU A 206 -18.95 5.93 26.35
CA LEU A 206 -18.22 6.88 27.19
C LEU A 206 -16.87 7.27 26.55
N GLU A 207 -16.10 6.30 26.06
CA GLU A 207 -14.83 6.57 25.39
C GLU A 207 -15.03 7.37 24.10
N LYS A 208 -16.09 7.06 23.32
CA LYS A 208 -16.48 7.82 22.12
C LYS A 208 -16.81 9.29 22.45
N ALA A 209 -17.53 9.54 23.54
CA ALA A 209 -17.83 10.90 23.99
C ALA A 209 -16.55 11.67 24.35
N LYS A 210 -15.66 11.06 25.15
CA LYS A 210 -14.37 11.66 25.52
C LYS A 210 -13.47 11.94 24.32
N VAL A 211 -13.46 11.05 23.33
CA VAL A 211 -12.70 11.27 22.08
C VAL A 211 -13.26 12.45 21.28
N ASN A 212 -14.59 12.58 21.18
CA ASN A 212 -15.25 13.69 20.51
C ASN A 212 -15.01 15.06 21.18
N GLU A 213 -14.77 15.09 22.49
CA GLU A 213 -14.39 16.32 23.20
C GLU A 213 -12.98 16.82 22.83
N ILE A 214 -12.09 15.92 22.38
CA ILE A 214 -10.71 16.27 22.01
C ILE A 214 -10.65 16.88 20.60
N ALA A 215 -11.30 16.23 19.62
CA ALA A 215 -11.35 16.66 18.23
C ALA A 215 -12.52 16.00 17.49
N PRO A 216 -12.98 16.53 16.35
CA PRO A 216 -13.94 15.86 15.48
C PRO A 216 -13.52 14.41 15.23
N SER A 217 -14.43 13.44 15.48
CA SER A 217 -14.08 12.03 15.34
C SER A 217 -15.02 11.24 14.44
N LEU A 218 -14.47 10.21 13.79
CA LEU A 218 -15.20 9.22 13.01
C LEU A 218 -15.01 7.84 13.65
N MET A 219 -16.13 7.17 13.94
CA MET A 219 -16.13 5.78 14.38
C MET A 219 -16.56 4.88 13.22
N VAL A 220 -15.59 4.16 12.63
CA VAL A 220 -15.90 3.16 11.60
C VAL A 220 -16.31 1.84 12.25
N SER A 221 -17.20 1.07 11.61
CA SER A 221 -17.53 -0.24 12.17
C SER A 221 -16.39 -1.22 11.92
N ALA A 222 -16.00 -1.97 12.95
CA ALA A 222 -15.05 -3.07 12.80
C ALA A 222 -15.59 -4.19 11.90
N GLN A 223 -16.91 -4.23 11.67
CA GLN A 223 -17.58 -5.18 10.78
C GLN A 223 -17.62 -4.73 9.31
N ASP A 224 -17.36 -3.45 9.02
CA ASP A 224 -17.32 -2.92 7.64
C ASP A 224 -16.10 -3.43 6.87
N GLY A 225 -16.24 -3.66 5.55
CA GLY A 225 -15.12 -4.08 4.70
C GLY A 225 -13.99 -3.06 4.73
N TRP A 226 -12.74 -3.49 4.48
CA TRP A 226 -11.61 -2.56 4.47
C TRP A 226 -11.82 -1.45 3.42
N ARG A 227 -12.49 -1.76 2.30
CA ARG A 227 -12.87 -0.82 1.24
C ARG A 227 -13.86 0.22 1.76
N ASP A 228 -14.93 -0.22 2.44
CA ASP A 228 -15.95 0.67 3.02
C ASP A 228 -15.36 1.55 4.12
N GLN A 229 -14.50 0.98 4.99
CA GLN A 229 -13.77 1.74 5.99
C GLN A 229 -12.90 2.81 5.33
N LEU A 230 -12.12 2.44 4.30
CA LEU A 230 -11.26 3.36 3.58
C LEU A 230 -12.04 4.50 2.92
N GLN A 231 -13.19 4.20 2.31
CA GLN A 231 -14.07 5.20 1.70
C GLN A 231 -14.67 6.14 2.76
N LYS A 232 -15.16 5.62 3.88
CA LYS A 232 -15.73 6.43 4.98
C LYS A 232 -14.67 7.35 5.59
N ILE A 233 -13.47 6.83 5.84
CA ILE A 233 -12.33 7.62 6.35
C ILE A 233 -11.90 8.65 5.29
N GLY A 234 -11.82 8.23 4.03
CA GLY A 234 -11.52 9.10 2.89
C GLY A 234 -12.46 10.29 2.83
N HIS A 235 -13.77 10.05 2.88
CA HIS A 235 -14.77 11.11 2.90
C HIS A 235 -14.63 12.06 4.08
N PHE A 236 -14.48 11.51 5.30
CA PHE A 236 -14.32 12.32 6.50
C PHE A 236 -13.05 13.21 6.47
N LEU A 237 -11.98 12.73 5.84
CA LEU A 237 -10.72 13.46 5.72
C LEU A 237 -10.61 14.30 4.43
N ASN A 238 -11.62 14.32 3.56
CA ASN A 238 -11.59 14.93 2.21
C ASN A 238 -10.43 14.36 1.35
N ARG A 239 -10.42 13.03 1.25
CA ARG A 239 -9.42 12.16 0.62
C ARG A 239 -10.10 11.06 -0.23
N GLU A 240 -11.30 11.31 -0.72
CA GLU A 240 -12.08 10.38 -1.54
C GLU A 240 -11.31 9.92 -2.79
N ASP A 241 -10.62 10.85 -3.46
CA ASP A 241 -9.79 10.54 -4.63
C ASP A 241 -8.68 9.53 -4.29
N LYS A 242 -8.09 9.64 -3.09
CA LYS A 242 -7.03 8.73 -2.63
C LYS A 242 -7.59 7.36 -2.29
N ALA A 243 -8.75 7.32 -1.63
CA ALA A 243 -9.46 6.07 -1.36
C ALA A 243 -9.80 5.34 -2.66
N ALA A 244 -10.37 6.05 -3.64
CA ALA A 244 -10.72 5.49 -4.94
C ALA A 244 -9.48 4.98 -5.69
N GLN A 245 -8.41 5.79 -5.77
CA GLN A 245 -7.15 5.39 -6.40
C GLN A 245 -6.52 4.14 -5.77
N TRP A 246 -6.58 4.02 -4.44
CA TRP A 246 -6.06 2.86 -3.74
C TRP A 246 -6.87 1.60 -4.09
N ILE A 247 -8.20 1.70 -4.04
CA ILE A 247 -9.10 0.59 -4.36
C ILE A 247 -8.90 0.16 -5.81
N ASP A 248 -8.90 1.08 -6.77
CA ASP A 248 -8.72 0.77 -8.19
C ASP A 248 -7.38 0.05 -8.45
N ARG A 249 -6.30 0.52 -7.83
CA ARG A 249 -4.98 -0.12 -7.93
C ARG A 249 -4.98 -1.52 -7.33
N TYR A 250 -5.64 -1.70 -6.20
CA TYR A 250 -5.76 -3.00 -5.56
C TYR A 250 -6.54 -3.98 -6.46
N GLU A 251 -7.68 -3.57 -7.03
CA GLU A 251 -8.47 -4.43 -7.92
C GLU A 251 -7.70 -4.84 -9.17
N GLN A 252 -6.92 -3.93 -9.76
CA GLN A 252 -6.02 -4.25 -10.88
C GLN A 252 -4.98 -5.31 -10.49
N ARG A 253 -4.39 -5.19 -9.29
CA ARG A 253 -3.44 -6.18 -8.76
C ARG A 253 -4.10 -7.52 -8.50
N VAL A 254 -5.31 -7.54 -7.92
CA VAL A 254 -6.09 -8.77 -7.72
C VAL A 254 -6.32 -9.48 -9.05
N GLN A 255 -6.72 -8.75 -10.09
CA GLN A 255 -6.96 -9.36 -11.40
C GLN A 255 -5.70 -10.00 -11.99
N SER A 256 -4.55 -9.31 -11.88
CA SER A 256 -3.26 -9.87 -12.32
C SER A 256 -2.83 -11.09 -11.50
N ALA A 257 -2.94 -11.00 -10.18
CA ALA A 257 -2.57 -12.07 -9.27
C ALA A 257 -3.45 -13.31 -9.45
N ARG A 258 -4.77 -13.12 -9.67
CA ARG A 258 -5.71 -14.21 -9.93
C ARG A 258 -5.32 -15.02 -11.16
N THR A 259 -4.93 -14.36 -12.25
CA THR A 259 -4.45 -15.05 -13.46
C THR A 259 -3.18 -15.84 -13.17
N GLN A 260 -2.15 -15.21 -12.59
CA GLN A 260 -0.86 -15.86 -12.31
C GLN A 260 -0.97 -17.03 -11.33
N ILE A 261 -1.71 -16.85 -10.24
CA ILE A 261 -1.92 -17.91 -9.24
C ILE A 261 -2.77 -19.03 -9.83
N GLY A 262 -3.81 -18.70 -10.61
CA GLY A 262 -4.69 -19.69 -11.24
C GLY A 262 -3.96 -20.64 -12.19
N GLU A 263 -2.96 -20.14 -12.92
CA GLU A 263 -2.10 -20.97 -13.79
C GLU A 263 -1.28 -22.02 -13.01
N VAL A 264 -0.93 -21.73 -11.75
CA VAL A 264 -0.12 -22.63 -10.91
C VAL A 264 -0.97 -23.53 -10.03
N LEU A 265 -2.07 -23.02 -9.48
CA LEU A 265 -2.89 -23.72 -8.48
C LEU A 265 -4.05 -24.50 -9.10
N GLY A 266 -4.59 -24.08 -10.24
CA GLY A 266 -5.78 -24.71 -10.82
C GLY A 266 -6.94 -24.76 -9.82
N GLN A 267 -7.29 -25.98 -9.36
CA GLN A 267 -8.36 -26.24 -8.38
C GLN A 267 -7.84 -26.76 -7.03
N ASP A 268 -6.56 -26.54 -6.73
CA ASP A 268 -5.95 -26.94 -5.47
C ASP A 268 -6.74 -26.37 -4.27
N ARG A 269 -7.07 -27.25 -3.32
CA ARG A 269 -7.79 -26.89 -2.10
C ARG A 269 -6.80 -26.45 -1.02
N ILE A 270 -7.01 -25.25 -0.49
CA ILE A 270 -6.14 -24.61 0.49
C ILE A 270 -6.69 -24.81 1.90
N LEU A 271 -5.83 -25.24 2.82
CA LEU A 271 -6.13 -25.29 4.26
C LEU A 271 -5.17 -24.35 5.01
N ALA A 272 -5.73 -23.38 5.72
CA ALA A 272 -4.96 -22.56 6.65
C ALA A 272 -5.07 -23.15 8.06
N LEU A 273 -3.92 -23.36 8.71
CA LEU A 273 -3.80 -23.92 10.06
C LEU A 273 -3.09 -22.96 10.99
N ARG A 274 -3.49 -23.00 12.27
CA ARG A 274 -2.82 -22.32 13.37
C ARG A 274 -2.35 -23.33 14.39
N ILE A 275 -1.06 -23.27 14.73
CA ILE A 275 -0.47 -24.06 15.81
C ILE A 275 -0.40 -23.18 17.05
N TYR A 276 -1.03 -23.65 18.13
CA TYR A 276 -1.04 -22.99 19.43
C TYR A 276 -0.86 -24.02 20.56
N GLY A 277 0.15 -23.82 21.40
CA GLY A 277 0.60 -24.83 22.37
C GLY A 277 0.98 -26.15 21.68
N HIS A 278 0.23 -27.21 21.98
CA HIS A 278 0.42 -28.56 21.40
C HIS A 278 -0.77 -28.99 20.55
N ARG A 279 -1.45 -28.02 19.92
CA ARG A 279 -2.72 -28.22 19.22
C ARG A 279 -2.73 -27.54 17.85
N ILE A 280 -3.42 -28.18 16.92
CA ILE A 280 -3.65 -27.68 15.56
C ILE A 280 -5.08 -27.15 15.50
N HIS A 281 -5.29 -25.96 14.96
CA HIS A 281 -6.60 -25.36 14.75
C HIS A 281 -6.74 -24.92 13.31
N ILE A 282 -7.98 -24.84 12.79
CA ILE A 282 -8.24 -24.15 11.53
C ILE A 282 -7.96 -22.66 11.75
N TYR A 283 -7.15 -22.08 10.87
CA TYR A 283 -6.91 -20.65 10.88
C TYR A 283 -7.82 -19.97 9.85
N GLY A 284 -8.53 -18.96 10.31
CA GLY A 284 -9.37 -18.13 9.46
C GLY A 284 -9.62 -16.82 10.16
N ASN A 285 -9.42 -15.73 9.42
CA ASN A 285 -9.81 -14.41 9.82
C ASN A 285 -10.29 -13.65 8.59
N ARG A 286 -10.80 -12.45 8.83
CA ARG A 286 -11.38 -11.63 7.78
C ARG A 286 -10.42 -11.32 6.64
N GLY A 287 -9.15 -11.01 6.93
CA GLY A 287 -8.19 -10.64 5.89
C GLY A 287 -7.76 -11.81 5.02
N LEU A 288 -7.49 -12.95 5.63
CA LEU A 288 -7.20 -14.18 4.90
C LEU A 288 -8.39 -14.61 4.03
N GLU A 289 -9.61 -14.57 4.58
CA GLU A 289 -10.81 -14.93 3.83
C GLU A 289 -11.09 -13.97 2.67
N GLU A 290 -10.88 -12.68 2.89
CA GLU A 290 -10.98 -11.63 1.86
C GLU A 290 -9.99 -11.91 0.72
N VAL A 291 -8.70 -12.08 1.02
CA VAL A 291 -7.67 -12.21 -0.02
C VAL A 291 -7.77 -13.56 -0.74
N LEU A 292 -7.78 -14.68 0.00
CA LEU A 292 -7.68 -16.01 -0.62
C LEU A 292 -8.99 -16.43 -1.29
N TYR A 293 -10.12 -16.26 -0.60
CA TYR A 293 -11.38 -16.88 -1.02
C TYR A 293 -12.35 -15.91 -1.68
N HIS A 294 -12.31 -14.62 -1.33
CA HIS A 294 -13.14 -13.61 -1.97
C HIS A 294 -12.43 -12.98 -3.19
N ASP A 295 -11.21 -12.49 -3.04
CA ASP A 295 -10.51 -11.75 -4.08
C ASP A 295 -9.80 -12.69 -5.06
N LEU A 296 -9.02 -13.66 -4.59
CA LEU A 296 -8.33 -14.62 -5.47
C LEU A 296 -9.23 -15.79 -5.94
N LYS A 297 -10.41 -15.96 -5.32
CA LYS A 297 -11.37 -17.04 -5.65
C LYS A 297 -10.77 -18.45 -5.56
N LEU A 298 -9.85 -18.66 -4.62
CA LEU A 298 -9.23 -19.97 -4.40
C LEU A 298 -10.19 -20.90 -3.63
N GLU A 299 -9.99 -22.20 -3.81
CA GLU A 299 -10.80 -23.22 -3.16
C GLU A 299 -10.34 -23.49 -1.72
N SER A 300 -11.29 -23.56 -0.80
CA SER A 300 -11.03 -23.84 0.61
C SER A 300 -11.21 -25.33 0.91
N ALA A 301 -10.28 -25.92 1.65
CA ALA A 301 -10.40 -27.30 2.12
C ALA A 301 -11.45 -27.44 3.25
N CYS A 302 -11.76 -26.36 3.97
CA CYS A 302 -12.73 -26.37 5.08
C CYS A 302 -13.92 -25.42 4.83
N ARG A 303 -15.01 -25.61 5.60
CA ARG A 303 -16.15 -24.67 5.59
C ARG A 303 -15.67 -23.28 6.03
N ARG A 304 -16.15 -22.22 5.36
CA ARG A 304 -15.86 -20.83 5.72
C ARG A 304 -16.38 -20.51 7.12
N GLY A 305 -15.63 -19.71 7.90
CA GLY A 305 -15.98 -19.40 9.29
C GLY A 305 -15.71 -20.51 10.32
N ALA A 306 -15.00 -21.59 9.97
CA ALA A 306 -14.68 -22.69 10.89
C ALA A 306 -13.55 -22.40 11.89
N SER A 307 -13.00 -21.17 11.93
CA SER A 307 -11.82 -20.83 12.74
C SER A 307 -12.05 -20.85 14.26
N SER A 308 -13.30 -20.79 14.70
CA SER A 308 -13.70 -20.92 16.12
C SER A 308 -13.96 -22.38 16.55
N GLY A 309 -13.61 -23.36 15.72
CA GLY A 309 -13.82 -24.78 16.00
C GLY A 309 -12.84 -25.38 17.03
N PRO A 310 -13.11 -26.61 17.51
CA PRO A 310 -12.19 -27.35 18.37
C PRO A 310 -10.85 -27.64 17.64
N PRO A 311 -9.78 -27.96 18.38
CA PRO A 311 -8.52 -28.40 17.77
C PRO A 311 -8.73 -29.65 16.91
N LEU A 312 -8.00 -29.73 15.80
CA LEU A 312 -8.00 -30.87 14.88
C LEU A 312 -6.95 -31.91 15.28
N THR A 313 -7.28 -33.18 15.06
CA THR A 313 -6.29 -34.27 14.98
C THR A 313 -5.71 -34.37 13.57
N LEU A 314 -4.63 -35.14 13.40
CA LEU A 314 -4.01 -35.31 12.08
C LEU A 314 -4.86 -36.14 11.12
N GLU A 315 -5.65 -37.06 11.65
CA GLU A 315 -6.64 -37.82 10.89
C GLU A 315 -7.69 -36.87 10.29
N GLN A 316 -8.20 -35.94 11.11
CA GLN A 316 -9.16 -34.93 10.64
C GLN A 316 -8.53 -33.98 9.60
N VAL A 317 -7.26 -33.60 9.76
CA VAL A 317 -6.55 -32.82 8.73
C VAL A 317 -6.43 -33.62 7.43
N ALA A 318 -6.17 -34.93 7.50
CA ALA A 318 -6.09 -35.80 6.33
C ALA A 318 -7.45 -35.97 5.63
N GLU A 319 -8.55 -36.08 6.40
CA GLU A 319 -9.93 -36.18 5.87
C GLU A 319 -10.37 -34.94 5.09
N LEU A 320 -9.87 -33.75 5.47
CA LEU A 320 -10.12 -32.52 4.71
C LEU A 320 -9.47 -32.55 3.32
N ALA A 321 -8.49 -33.44 3.10
CA ALA A 321 -7.75 -33.64 1.85
C ALA A 321 -7.27 -32.32 1.21
N PRO A 322 -6.42 -31.53 1.90
CA PRO A 322 -5.86 -30.32 1.32
C PRO A 322 -4.72 -30.62 0.33
N ASP A 323 -4.70 -29.89 -0.78
CA ASP A 323 -3.59 -29.91 -1.75
C ASP A 323 -2.46 -28.99 -1.31
N ARG A 324 -2.80 -27.89 -0.61
CA ARG A 324 -1.86 -26.91 -0.06
C ARG A 324 -2.22 -26.54 1.37
N ILE A 325 -1.20 -26.37 2.21
CA ILE A 325 -1.38 -26.00 3.62
C ILE A 325 -0.61 -24.70 3.91
N LEU A 326 -1.31 -23.69 4.42
CA LEU A 326 -0.70 -22.52 5.05
C LEU A 326 -0.62 -22.76 6.57
N VAL A 327 0.51 -22.53 7.21
CA VAL A 327 0.69 -22.81 8.64
C VAL A 327 1.19 -21.56 9.38
N LEU A 328 0.35 -21.02 10.26
CA LEU A 328 0.72 -19.99 11.22
C LEU A 328 1.16 -20.62 12.54
N ILE A 329 2.40 -20.35 12.95
CA ILE A 329 2.97 -20.92 14.18
C ILE A 329 3.03 -19.83 15.24
N CYS A 330 2.33 -20.02 16.37
CA CYS A 330 2.37 -19.03 17.44
C CYS A 330 3.79 -18.93 18.06
N PRO A 331 4.21 -17.73 18.51
CA PRO A 331 5.60 -17.45 18.87
C PRO A 331 6.01 -17.96 20.26
N GLU A 332 5.18 -18.68 20.99
CA GLU A 332 5.61 -19.33 22.22
C GLU A 332 6.44 -20.60 21.95
N ALA A 333 7.33 -20.92 22.89
CA ALA A 333 8.26 -22.05 22.75
C ALA A 333 7.54 -23.39 22.53
N ALA A 334 6.40 -23.60 23.19
CA ALA A 334 5.59 -24.82 23.06
C ALA A 334 5.12 -25.04 21.61
N SER A 335 4.55 -24.03 20.96
CA SER A 335 4.10 -24.11 19.56
C SER A 335 5.22 -24.42 18.60
N ARG A 336 6.38 -23.78 18.76
CA ARG A 336 7.55 -24.06 17.92
C ARG A 336 8.08 -25.48 18.12
N ALA A 337 8.18 -25.93 19.36
CA ALA A 337 8.64 -27.29 19.67
C ALA A 337 7.66 -28.34 19.11
N PHE A 338 6.35 -28.11 19.27
CA PHE A 338 5.32 -28.96 18.70
C PHE A 338 5.37 -28.99 17.17
N TRP A 339 5.52 -27.84 16.51
CA TRP A 339 5.67 -27.78 15.06
C TRP A 339 6.89 -28.58 14.58
N LEU A 340 8.04 -28.42 15.23
CA LEU A 340 9.25 -29.19 14.90
C LEU A 340 9.00 -30.70 15.03
N ALA A 341 8.41 -31.15 16.13
CA ALA A 341 8.05 -32.56 16.30
C ALA A 341 7.05 -33.04 15.22
N LEU A 342 6.06 -32.22 14.90
CA LEU A 342 5.03 -32.55 13.91
C LEU A 342 5.62 -32.78 12.51
N GLN A 343 6.62 -32.00 12.08
CA GLN A 343 7.29 -32.19 10.80
C GLN A 343 7.97 -33.58 10.65
N HIS A 344 8.28 -34.24 11.79
CA HIS A 344 8.87 -35.58 11.82
C HIS A 344 7.84 -36.70 12.03
N SER A 345 6.57 -36.38 12.32
CA SER A 345 5.52 -37.38 12.51
C SER A 345 5.24 -38.16 11.21
N PRO A 346 5.11 -39.50 11.27
CA PRO A 346 4.70 -40.31 10.13
C PRO A 346 3.34 -39.90 9.54
N GLU A 347 2.39 -39.52 10.38
CA GLU A 347 1.04 -39.11 10.00
C GLU A 347 1.06 -37.80 9.21
N TRP A 348 1.82 -36.81 9.69
CA TRP A 348 2.02 -35.54 8.96
C TRP A 348 2.67 -35.77 7.59
N ARG A 349 3.74 -36.57 7.55
CA ARG A 349 4.47 -36.88 6.30
C ARG A 349 3.64 -37.66 5.27
N LYS A 350 2.53 -38.28 5.68
CA LYS A 350 1.62 -38.99 4.76
C LYS A 350 0.69 -38.06 4.00
N LEU A 351 0.45 -36.83 4.48
CA LEU A 351 -0.44 -35.86 3.85
C LEU A 351 0.05 -35.51 2.42
N THR A 352 -0.90 -35.39 1.49
CA THR A 352 -0.61 -35.10 0.07
C THR A 352 0.16 -33.78 -0.09
N ALA A 353 -0.33 -32.70 0.54
CA ALA A 353 0.35 -31.40 0.54
C ALA A 353 1.79 -31.48 1.06
N VAL A 354 2.06 -32.32 2.07
CA VAL A 354 3.41 -32.48 2.65
C VAL A 354 4.34 -33.22 1.69
N LYS A 355 3.86 -34.31 1.07
CA LYS A 355 4.62 -35.07 0.06
C LYS A 355 4.99 -34.22 -1.15
N ASN A 356 4.06 -33.37 -1.59
CA ASN A 356 4.25 -32.47 -2.72
C ASN A 356 5.02 -31.19 -2.37
N ARG A 357 5.42 -31.02 -1.09
CA ARG A 357 6.13 -29.84 -0.58
C ARG A 357 5.32 -28.54 -0.70
N TYR A 358 4.00 -28.62 -0.62
CA TYR A 358 3.07 -27.49 -0.61
C TYR A 358 2.60 -27.14 0.80
N VAL A 359 3.56 -26.96 1.69
CA VAL A 359 3.35 -26.48 3.05
C VAL A 359 4.09 -25.17 3.23
N TYR A 360 3.34 -24.11 3.48
CA TYR A 360 3.84 -22.75 3.50
C TYR A 360 3.72 -22.19 4.91
N PRO A 361 4.84 -21.96 5.63
CA PRO A 361 4.77 -21.21 6.87
C PRO A 361 4.41 -19.75 6.57
N ILE A 362 3.41 -19.22 7.28
CA ILE A 362 3.02 -17.81 7.19
C ILE A 362 3.27 -17.10 8.52
N ALA A 363 3.66 -15.83 8.45
CA ALA A 363 3.88 -15.00 9.63
C ALA A 363 2.57 -14.38 10.14
N SER A 364 2.54 -13.94 11.40
CA SER A 364 1.37 -13.21 11.93
C SER A 364 1.15 -11.86 11.25
N ASP A 365 2.21 -11.21 10.79
CA ASP A 365 2.14 -9.99 9.98
C ASP A 365 2.50 -10.36 8.53
N PRO A 366 1.69 -9.98 7.52
CA PRO A 366 0.45 -9.20 7.60
C PRO A 366 -0.79 -10.04 7.96
N TRP A 367 -0.71 -11.37 7.98
CA TRP A 367 -1.88 -12.28 7.96
C TRP A 367 -2.90 -12.15 9.10
N CYS A 368 -2.58 -11.49 10.21
CA CYS A 368 -3.49 -11.23 11.33
C CYS A 368 -4.13 -9.83 11.34
N GLU A 369 -3.74 -8.92 10.46
CA GLU A 369 -4.25 -7.54 10.44
C GLU A 369 -5.35 -7.35 9.38
N TYR A 370 -6.32 -6.47 9.63
CA TYR A 370 -7.34 -6.10 8.63
C TYR A 370 -7.32 -4.60 8.34
N SER A 371 -6.59 -4.20 7.29
CA SER A 371 -6.47 -2.82 6.82
C SER A 371 -6.15 -2.80 5.32
N ALA A 372 -6.37 -1.67 4.65
CA ALA A 372 -6.04 -1.51 3.23
C ALA A 372 -4.59 -1.88 2.89
N VAL A 373 -3.64 -1.47 3.73
CA VAL A 373 -2.21 -1.81 3.58
C VAL A 373 -1.96 -3.29 3.84
N ALA A 374 -2.49 -3.86 4.94
CA ALA A 374 -2.26 -5.26 5.26
C ALA A 374 -2.84 -6.22 4.22
N ILE A 375 -4.04 -5.95 3.71
CA ILE A 375 -4.69 -6.73 2.65
C ILE A 375 -3.86 -6.72 1.36
N THR A 376 -3.31 -5.57 0.99
CA THR A 376 -2.41 -5.46 -0.16
C THR A 376 -1.13 -6.28 0.04
N ARG A 377 -0.55 -6.25 1.25
CA ARG A 377 0.64 -7.05 1.59
C ARG A 377 0.36 -8.55 1.59
N MET A 378 -0.80 -8.98 2.10
CA MET A 378 -1.23 -10.38 2.04
C MET A 378 -1.38 -10.86 0.58
N LEU A 379 -1.95 -10.03 -0.31
CA LEU A 379 -2.05 -10.35 -1.74
C LEU A 379 -0.66 -10.54 -2.37
N ASP A 380 0.27 -9.63 -2.08
CA ASP A 380 1.64 -9.71 -2.58
C ASP A 380 2.37 -10.94 -2.06
N GLU A 381 2.19 -11.29 -0.78
CA GLU A 381 2.77 -12.48 -0.17
C GLU A 381 2.13 -13.76 -0.73
N ALA A 382 0.81 -13.79 -0.96
CA ALA A 382 0.15 -14.93 -1.59
C ALA A 382 0.68 -15.19 -3.00
N LEU A 383 0.90 -14.13 -3.79
CA LEU A 383 1.50 -14.25 -5.12
C LEU A 383 2.90 -14.86 -5.03
N LEU A 384 3.75 -14.36 -4.13
CA LEU A 384 5.10 -14.88 -3.92
C LEU A 384 5.08 -16.35 -3.46
N LEU A 385 4.25 -16.69 -2.47
CA LEU A 385 4.16 -18.04 -1.91
C LEU A 385 3.75 -19.07 -2.97
N PHE A 386 2.81 -18.71 -3.85
CA PHE A 386 2.23 -19.66 -4.80
C PHE A 386 2.95 -19.72 -6.14
N THR A 387 3.51 -18.60 -6.60
CA THR A 387 4.12 -18.52 -7.94
C THR A 387 5.63 -18.34 -7.93
N GLY A 388 6.20 -17.91 -6.79
CA GLY A 388 7.58 -17.46 -6.71
C GLY A 388 7.83 -16.06 -7.31
N ASN A 389 6.82 -15.43 -7.92
CA ASN A 389 6.95 -14.09 -8.48
C ASN A 389 6.84 -13.04 -7.38
N CYS A 390 7.87 -12.20 -7.25
CA CYS A 390 7.78 -10.97 -6.48
C CYS A 390 7.06 -9.90 -7.32
N PRO A 391 5.87 -9.41 -6.93
CA PRO A 391 5.19 -8.32 -7.63
C PRO A 391 5.96 -6.99 -7.55
N ASN A 392 6.88 -6.88 -6.58
CA ASN A 392 7.75 -5.73 -6.41
C ASN A 392 9.17 -6.08 -6.88
N GLY A 393 9.45 -5.94 -8.17
CA GLY A 393 10.82 -6.02 -8.71
C GLY A 393 11.77 -4.89 -8.23
N PHE A 394 11.35 -4.08 -7.25
CA PHE A 394 12.02 -2.87 -6.75
C PHE A 394 12.02 -2.75 -5.21
N LEU A 395 11.95 -3.85 -4.46
CA LEU A 395 12.16 -3.84 -2.99
C LEU A 395 13.48 -4.52 -2.56
N ASP A 396 14.47 -4.59 -3.45
CA ASP A 396 15.80 -5.11 -3.11
C ASP A 396 16.84 -4.02 -2.76
N ASN A 397 16.41 -2.76 -2.55
CA ASN A 397 17.26 -1.70 -2.00
C ASN A 397 16.85 -1.25 -0.57
N GLY A 398 16.07 -2.06 0.14
CA GLY A 398 15.64 -1.78 1.52
C GLY A 398 16.27 -2.69 2.60
N TYR A 399 16.99 -3.73 2.20
CA TYR A 399 17.57 -4.69 3.13
C TYR A 399 19.10 -4.74 2.96
N GLY A 400 19.79 -3.99 3.81
CA GLY A 400 21.20 -4.22 4.12
C GLY A 400 22.22 -3.47 3.27
N GLU A 401 22.23 -2.14 3.33
CA GLU A 401 23.52 -1.45 3.22
C GLU A 401 24.31 -1.75 4.50
N SER A 402 25.35 -2.56 4.33
CA SER A 402 26.40 -2.83 5.30
C SER A 402 27.11 -1.51 5.64
N PHE A 403 26.80 -0.95 6.81
CA PHE A 403 27.73 -0.08 7.49
C PHE A 403 28.73 -0.94 8.25
N ALA A 404 29.86 -1.23 7.61
CA ALA A 404 31.11 -1.49 8.31
C ALA A 404 32.27 -1.05 7.40
N THR A 405 33.23 -0.41 8.06
CA THR A 405 34.46 0.19 7.59
C THR A 405 35.37 -0.73 6.78
#